data_AF-A0A535XSW6-F1
#
_entry.id   AF-A0A535XSW6-F1
#
_cell.length_a   1.000
_cell.length_b   1.000
_cell.length_c   1.000
_cell.angle_alpha   90.00
_cell.angle_beta   90.00
_cell.angle_gamma   90.00
#
_symmetry.space_group_name_H-M   'P 1'
#
loop_
_entity.id
_entity.type
_entity.pdbx_description
1 polymer ?
#
loop_
_entity_poly.entity_id
_entity_poly.type
_entity_poly.pdbx_seq_one_letter_code
_entity_poly.pdbx_strand_id
1 'polypeptide(L)'
;MTAGVYLAFDGGPDASHPGGAGIGPYDEIVLRGARAVGERGGFGKVIALRSAAGSWRDAESSSSESDQVASGRGDLRISAGDGGVLVRFSDDEVAGHTSVPDLGPFAAVVVGTHEVRGDEQTLAVRVSRISPWQLTDGAGTGFQGATKEALIFVGTGHIASSQPREVALKPRPRTFEPEPAPAADDAEPSVWVDRAKVAPTIYISRPDPKR
;
A
#
# COMPACT_ATOMS: atom_id res chain seq x y z
N MET A 1 -1.77 -2.76 27.25
CA MET A 1 -2.54 -2.74 25.98
C MET A 1 -2.05 -3.89 25.12
N THR A 2 -2.86 -4.40 24.21
CA THR A 2 -2.49 -5.54 23.34
C THR A 2 -1.57 -5.06 22.22
N ALA A 3 -0.58 -5.87 21.83
CA ALA A 3 0.31 -5.55 20.70
C ALA A 3 -0.50 -5.37 19.40
N GLY A 4 -0.13 -4.36 18.61
CA GLY A 4 -0.78 -4.01 17.35
C GLY A 4 -1.01 -2.50 17.19
N VAL A 5 -1.58 -2.12 16.06
CA VAL A 5 -1.91 -0.73 15.72
C VAL A 5 -3.40 -0.44 15.87
N TYR A 6 -3.71 0.78 16.25
CA TYR A 6 -5.05 1.27 16.52
C TYR A 6 -5.31 2.52 15.70
N LEU A 7 -6.56 2.66 15.26
CA LEU A 7 -7.04 3.77 14.46
C LEU A 7 -8.04 4.59 15.28
N ALA A 8 -7.87 5.90 15.30
CA ALA A 8 -8.80 6.84 15.90
C ALA A 8 -9.12 7.97 14.90
N PHE A 9 -10.26 8.61 15.09
CA PHE A 9 -10.64 9.80 14.32
C PHE A 9 -10.43 11.04 15.18
N ASP A 10 -9.72 12.03 14.67
CA ASP A 10 -9.49 13.32 15.34
C ASP A 10 -10.33 14.41 14.66
N GLY A 11 -11.15 15.13 15.41
CA GLY A 11 -11.86 16.33 14.91
C GLY A 11 -13.00 16.10 13.89
N GLY A 12 -13.43 14.85 13.69
CA GLY A 12 -14.52 14.44 12.79
C GLY A 12 -15.83 14.05 13.52
N PRO A 13 -16.91 13.69 12.77
CA PRO A 13 -18.18 13.25 13.37
C PRO A 13 -18.01 11.97 14.20
N ASP A 14 -17.05 11.12 13.83
CA ASP A 14 -16.70 9.88 14.54
C ASP A 14 -15.53 10.09 15.52
N ALA A 15 -15.26 11.35 15.90
CA ALA A 15 -14.10 11.69 16.71
C ALA A 15 -14.03 10.83 17.97
N SER A 16 -12.96 10.06 18.05
CA SER A 16 -12.60 9.36 19.28
C SER A 16 -11.98 10.39 20.21
N HIS A 17 -12.27 10.31 21.52
CA HIS A 17 -11.63 11.21 22.48
C HIS A 17 -10.11 11.07 22.37
N PRO A 18 -9.33 12.17 22.46
CA PRO A 18 -7.87 12.08 22.53
C PRO A 18 -7.50 11.30 23.80
N GLY A 19 -7.14 10.03 23.64
CA GLY A 19 -6.90 9.07 24.74
C GLY A 19 -7.84 7.86 24.76
N GLY A 20 -8.87 7.81 23.91
CA GLY A 20 -9.60 6.58 23.62
C GLY A 20 -8.67 5.58 22.94
N ALA A 21 -8.83 4.28 23.24
CA ALA A 21 -7.93 3.22 22.76
C ALA A 21 -7.88 3.07 21.22
N GLY A 22 -8.74 3.77 20.47
CA GLY A 22 -8.91 3.59 19.03
C GLY A 22 -9.57 2.24 18.70
N ILE A 23 -9.95 2.09 17.45
CA ILE A 23 -10.43 0.83 16.86
C ILE A 23 -9.20 -0.05 16.61
N GLY A 24 -9.19 -1.28 17.09
CA GLY A 24 -8.05 -2.19 17.00
C GLY A 24 -8.06 -3.27 18.09
N PRO A 25 -6.93 -3.98 18.33
CA PRO A 25 -5.65 -3.88 17.61
C PRO A 25 -5.71 -4.52 16.21
N TYR A 26 -5.01 -3.95 15.24
CA TYR A 26 -4.74 -4.56 13.94
C TYR A 26 -3.28 -4.98 13.86
N ASP A 27 -2.99 -5.97 13.03
CA ASP A 27 -1.61 -6.36 12.74
C ASP A 27 -0.93 -5.27 11.91
N GLU A 28 -1.67 -4.74 10.93
CA GLU A 28 -1.27 -3.68 10.03
C GLU A 28 -2.49 -2.82 9.67
N ILE A 29 -2.28 -1.54 9.41
CA ILE A 29 -3.27 -0.70 8.74
C ILE A 29 -2.68 -0.19 7.43
N VAL A 30 -3.41 -0.38 6.34
CA VAL A 30 -3.03 0.08 4.99
C VAL A 30 -3.97 1.18 4.54
N LEU A 31 -3.41 2.31 4.15
CA LEU A 31 -4.13 3.42 3.54
C LEU A 31 -3.79 3.50 2.05
N ARG A 32 -4.82 3.41 1.21
CA ARG A 32 -4.70 3.59 -0.24
C ARG A 32 -5.88 4.44 -0.75
N GLY A 33 -5.55 5.52 -1.45
CA GLY A 33 -6.53 6.48 -1.94
C GLY A 33 -7.44 7.00 -0.82
N ALA A 34 -8.74 6.69 -0.91
CA ALA A 34 -9.78 7.12 0.02
C ALA A 34 -10.20 6.05 1.06
N ARG A 35 -9.40 4.99 1.24
CA ARG A 35 -9.75 3.85 2.10
C ARG A 35 -8.63 3.53 3.08
N ALA A 36 -9.02 3.18 4.31
CA ALA A 36 -8.16 2.52 5.28
C ALA A 36 -8.63 1.07 5.50
N VAL A 37 -7.71 0.14 5.43
CA VAL A 37 -7.93 -1.29 5.65
C VAL A 37 -7.15 -1.71 6.88
N GLY A 38 -7.82 -2.31 7.86
CA GLY A 38 -7.16 -2.95 9.00
C GLY A 38 -7.05 -4.44 8.73
N GLU A 39 -5.82 -4.95 8.79
CA GLU A 39 -5.52 -6.38 8.67
C GLU A 39 -5.50 -7.04 10.05
N ARG A 40 -6.14 -8.19 10.18
CA ARG A 40 -6.08 -9.03 11.38
C ARG A 40 -6.13 -10.51 11.03
N GLY A 41 -5.10 -11.27 11.41
CA GLY A 41 -5.03 -12.70 11.16
C GLY A 41 -5.05 -13.08 9.68
N GLY A 42 -4.53 -12.20 8.81
CA GLY A 42 -4.52 -12.37 7.35
C GLY A 42 -5.83 -12.02 6.64
N PHE A 43 -6.77 -11.37 7.32
CA PHE A 43 -8.01 -10.87 6.75
C PHE A 43 -8.09 -9.34 6.86
N GLY A 44 -8.29 -8.68 5.72
CA GLY A 44 -8.46 -7.24 5.63
C GLY A 44 -9.93 -6.82 5.72
N LYS A 45 -10.22 -5.82 6.56
CA LYS A 45 -11.52 -5.13 6.61
C LYS A 45 -11.32 -3.65 6.30
N VAL A 46 -12.18 -3.06 5.47
CA VAL A 46 -12.25 -1.60 5.33
C VAL A 46 -12.82 -1.02 6.62
N ILE A 47 -12.04 -0.17 7.30
CA ILE A 47 -12.35 0.34 8.64
C ILE A 47 -12.55 1.86 8.66
N ALA A 48 -12.04 2.56 7.65
CA ALA A 48 -12.34 3.97 7.46
C ALA A 48 -12.45 4.32 5.98
N LEU A 49 -13.31 5.29 5.69
CA LEU A 49 -13.48 5.90 4.39
C LEU A 49 -13.22 7.39 4.49
N ARG A 50 -12.59 7.93 3.45
CA ARG A 50 -12.40 9.37 3.32
C ARG A 50 -13.51 9.96 2.47
N SER A 51 -14.22 10.93 3.01
CA SER A 51 -15.27 11.66 2.32
C SER A 51 -14.71 12.52 1.18
N ALA A 52 -15.59 12.98 0.30
CA ALA A 52 -15.25 13.97 -0.72
C ALA A 52 -14.77 15.30 -0.10
N ALA A 53 -15.23 15.65 1.12
CA ALA A 53 -14.75 16.84 1.82
C ALA A 53 -13.31 16.66 2.38
N GLY A 54 -12.79 15.43 2.37
CA GLY A 54 -11.44 15.11 2.81
C GLY A 54 -11.34 14.63 4.26
N SER A 55 -12.45 14.62 5.01
CA SER A 55 -12.54 14.05 6.35
C SER A 55 -12.63 12.53 6.31
N TRP A 56 -11.97 11.87 7.25
CA TRP A 56 -12.08 10.45 7.52
C TRP A 56 -13.29 10.16 8.40
N ARG A 57 -13.94 9.03 8.12
CA ARG A 57 -15.10 8.51 8.85
C ARG A 57 -15.01 7.01 8.99
N ASP A 58 -15.71 6.49 9.98
CA ASP A 58 -15.89 5.06 10.17
C ASP A 58 -16.61 4.44 8.97
N ALA A 59 -16.10 3.30 8.48
CA ALA A 59 -16.64 2.66 7.28
C ALA A 59 -18.05 2.08 7.49
N GLU A 60 -18.39 1.63 8.70
CA GLU A 60 -19.71 1.07 9.01
C GLU A 60 -20.73 2.20 9.12
N SER A 61 -20.34 3.32 9.74
CA SER A 61 -21.16 4.52 9.89
C SER A 61 -21.39 5.28 8.58
N SER A 62 -20.45 5.20 7.64
CA SER A 62 -20.51 5.88 6.33
C SER A 62 -21.63 5.38 5.40
N SER A 63 -22.30 4.27 5.75
CA SER A 63 -23.43 3.71 4.99
C SER A 63 -24.75 4.46 5.24
N SER A 64 -24.81 5.29 6.28
CA SER A 64 -25.99 6.06 6.66
C SER A 64 -25.96 7.43 5.97
N GLU A 65 -27.05 7.76 5.28
CA GLU A 65 -27.27 8.89 4.37
C GLU A 65 -27.24 10.28 5.04
N SER A 66 -26.28 10.55 5.93
CA SER A 66 -26.13 11.82 6.65
C SER A 66 -24.84 12.51 6.23
N ASP A 67 -24.75 12.85 4.94
CA ASP A 67 -23.63 13.65 4.41
C ASP A 67 -23.82 15.17 4.62
N GLN A 68 -24.87 15.58 5.36
CA GLN A 68 -25.28 16.98 5.42
C GLN A 68 -24.77 17.78 6.63
N VAL A 69 -24.09 17.18 7.61
CA VAL A 69 -23.60 17.96 8.78
C VAL A 69 -22.28 17.40 9.31
N ALA A 70 -21.20 17.45 8.52
CA ALA A 70 -19.87 17.12 9.04
C ALA A 70 -18.98 18.37 9.04
N SER A 71 -19.29 19.29 9.94
CA SER A 71 -18.43 20.44 10.24
C SER A 71 -17.24 19.97 11.07
N GLY A 72 -16.13 19.60 10.43
CA GLY A 72 -14.86 19.31 11.10
C GLY A 72 -13.81 18.65 10.20
N ARG A 73 -12.53 19.02 10.35
CA ARG A 73 -11.40 18.27 9.80
C ARG A 73 -11.30 16.95 10.56
N GLY A 74 -11.87 15.89 10.01
CA GLY A 74 -11.70 14.52 10.49
C GLY A 74 -10.38 13.96 10.01
N ASP A 75 -9.29 14.11 10.77
CA ASP A 75 -8.02 13.49 10.46
C ASP A 75 -7.99 12.07 11.03
N LEU A 76 -7.18 11.19 10.43
CA LEU A 76 -7.00 9.83 10.93
C LEU A 76 -5.78 9.78 11.83
N ARG A 77 -5.91 9.30 13.05
CA ARG A 77 -4.80 9.09 13.98
C ARG A 77 -4.51 7.62 14.13
N ILE A 78 -3.24 7.25 13.93
CA ILE A 78 -2.73 5.90 14.08
C ILE A 78 -1.79 5.88 15.29
N SER A 79 -1.93 4.88 16.15
CA SER A 79 -1.09 4.67 17.33
C SER A 79 -0.84 3.18 17.56
N ALA A 80 0.19 2.83 18.32
CA ALA A 80 0.46 1.45 18.71
C ALA A 80 0.01 1.21 20.16
N GLY A 81 -0.48 0.01 20.46
CA GLY A 81 -0.81 -0.38 21.83
C GLY A 81 0.43 -0.52 22.72
N ASP A 82 1.58 -0.82 22.12
CA ASP A 82 2.87 -0.88 22.79
C ASP A 82 3.99 -0.40 21.85
N GLY A 83 4.97 0.30 22.41
CA GLY A 83 6.05 0.96 21.65
C GLY A 83 5.54 2.13 20.79
N GLY A 84 5.82 2.07 19.48
CA GLY A 84 5.39 3.10 18.53
C GLY A 84 4.99 2.52 17.17
N VAL A 85 4.61 3.41 16.26
CA VAL A 85 4.15 3.08 14.89
C VAL A 85 5.30 3.28 13.91
N LEU A 86 5.56 2.27 13.10
CA LEU A 86 6.40 2.35 11.91
C LEU A 86 5.52 2.70 10.71
N VAL A 87 6.01 3.60 9.84
CA VAL A 87 5.34 4.00 8.60
C VAL A 87 6.17 3.53 7.41
N ARG A 88 5.55 2.77 6.51
CA ARG A 88 6.13 2.37 5.23
C ARG A 88 5.36 3.00 4.08
N PHE A 89 6.09 3.51 3.10
CA PHE A 89 5.51 4.04 1.87
C PHE A 89 5.71 3.05 0.72
N SER A 90 4.66 2.77 -0.05
CA SER A 90 4.66 1.76 -1.10
C SER A 90 3.98 2.24 -2.39
N ASP A 91 4.45 1.72 -3.52
CA ASP A 91 3.91 1.93 -4.88
C ASP A 91 3.11 0.72 -5.39
N ASP A 92 2.87 -0.30 -4.55
CA ASP A 92 2.66 -1.70 -4.95
C ASP A 92 3.97 -2.30 -5.47
N GLU A 93 4.42 -3.39 -4.84
CA GLU A 93 5.75 -3.97 -5.06
C GLU A 93 5.88 -4.50 -6.50
N VAL A 94 6.41 -3.67 -7.40
CA VAL A 94 6.96 -4.07 -8.69
C VAL A 94 8.48 -4.05 -8.53
N ALA A 95 9.11 -5.21 -8.74
CA ALA A 95 10.56 -5.37 -8.61
C ALA A 95 11.32 -4.25 -9.36
N GLY A 96 12.18 -3.52 -8.63
CA GLY A 96 13.08 -2.52 -9.22
C GLY A 96 12.93 -1.07 -8.71
N HIS A 97 11.94 -0.76 -7.87
CA HIS A 97 11.86 0.56 -7.22
C HIS A 97 12.58 0.59 -5.87
N THR A 98 13.30 1.68 -5.57
CA THR A 98 13.90 1.92 -4.26
C THR A 98 12.79 2.00 -3.21
N SER A 99 12.72 0.98 -2.34
CA SER A 99 11.81 0.98 -1.20
C SER A 99 12.27 2.05 -0.21
N VAL A 100 11.32 2.86 0.28
CA VAL A 100 11.59 3.80 1.37
C VAL A 100 11.76 2.97 2.64
N PRO A 101 12.80 3.22 3.45
CA PRO A 101 12.94 2.52 4.72
C PRO A 101 11.73 2.79 5.61
N ASP A 102 11.42 1.84 6.50
CA ASP A 102 10.39 2.05 7.52
C ASP A 102 10.77 3.27 8.37
N LEU A 103 9.88 4.26 8.46
CA LEU A 103 10.07 5.48 9.23
C LEU A 103 9.51 5.33 10.64
N GLY A 104 10.15 6.00 11.60
CA GLY A 104 9.76 5.97 13.01
C GLY A 104 10.73 5.13 13.86
N PRO A 105 10.29 4.64 15.02
CA PRO A 105 8.90 4.64 15.51
C PRO A 105 8.38 6.00 15.92
N PHE A 106 7.12 6.28 15.60
CA PHE A 106 6.39 7.45 16.06
C PHE A 106 5.42 7.10 17.19
N ALA A 107 5.23 7.99 18.16
CA ALA A 107 4.20 7.84 19.18
C ALA A 107 2.79 7.88 18.57
N ALA A 108 2.57 8.75 17.58
CA ALA A 108 1.37 8.74 16.75
C ALA A 108 1.62 9.26 15.34
N VAL A 109 0.84 8.76 14.39
CA VAL A 109 0.84 9.24 13.00
C VAL A 109 -0.53 9.78 12.66
N VAL A 110 -0.59 11.04 12.20
CA VAL A 110 -1.81 11.71 11.79
C VAL A 110 -1.83 11.83 10.28
N VAL A 111 -2.85 11.24 9.65
CA VAL A 111 -3.11 11.32 8.21
C VAL A 111 -4.28 12.27 7.99
N GLY A 112 -3.94 13.48 7.58
CA GLY A 112 -4.90 14.51 7.29
C GLY A 112 -5.31 14.57 5.82
N THR A 113 -5.95 15.68 5.47
CA THR A 113 -6.46 15.89 4.12
C THR A 113 -5.33 16.03 3.08
N HIS A 114 -4.23 16.69 3.41
CA HIS A 114 -3.15 17.01 2.47
C HIS A 114 -1.77 16.62 2.99
N GLU A 115 -1.67 16.08 4.19
CA GLU A 115 -0.40 15.79 4.84
C GLU A 115 -0.48 14.52 5.69
N VAL A 116 0.67 13.89 5.86
CA VAL A 116 0.92 12.82 6.83
C VAL A 116 1.99 13.33 7.79
N ARG A 117 1.71 13.29 9.09
CA ARG A 117 2.63 13.73 10.14
C ARG A 117 2.90 12.61 11.13
N GLY A 118 4.16 12.33 11.44
CA GLY A 118 4.56 11.48 12.57
C GLY A 118 5.22 12.34 13.65
N ASP A 119 4.68 12.34 14.87
CA ASP A 119 5.20 13.15 16.00
C ASP A 119 5.56 14.60 15.61
N GLU A 120 4.62 15.28 14.94
CA GLU A 120 4.74 16.66 14.39
C GLU A 120 5.58 16.82 13.12
N GLN A 121 6.40 15.84 12.76
CA GLN A 121 7.18 15.87 11.52
C GLN A 121 6.29 15.53 10.32
N THR A 122 6.17 16.44 9.35
CA THR A 122 5.54 16.13 8.06
C THR A 122 6.40 15.12 7.31
N LEU A 123 5.83 13.97 6.98
CA LEU A 123 6.51 12.89 6.27
C LEU A 123 6.20 12.95 4.78
N ALA A 124 4.95 13.26 4.44
CA ALA A 124 4.49 13.37 3.06
C ALA A 124 3.34 14.38 2.93
N VAL A 125 3.18 14.91 1.73
CA VAL A 125 2.11 15.82 1.35
C VAL A 125 1.40 15.32 0.09
N ARG A 126 0.17 15.76 -0.16
CA ARG A 126 -0.52 15.50 -1.43
C ARG A 126 -1.25 16.75 -1.91
N VAL A 127 -1.15 17.02 -3.20
CA VAL A 127 -1.73 18.22 -3.83
C VAL A 127 -3.23 18.11 -4.07
N SER A 128 -3.78 16.89 -4.07
CA SER A 128 -5.21 16.65 -4.21
C SER A 128 -5.63 15.37 -3.50
N ARG A 129 -6.94 15.13 -3.41
CA ARG A 129 -7.49 13.97 -2.69
C ARG A 129 -7.17 12.62 -3.34
N ILE A 130 -6.98 12.60 -4.64
CA ILE A 130 -6.69 11.40 -5.45
C ILE A 130 -5.23 11.34 -5.87
N SER A 131 -4.45 12.37 -5.52
CA SER A 131 -3.03 12.40 -5.85
C SER A 131 -2.26 11.44 -4.93
N PRO A 132 -1.19 10.83 -5.46
CA PRO A 132 -0.23 10.09 -4.64
C PRO A 132 0.38 10.98 -3.57
N TRP A 133 0.97 10.35 -2.55
CA TRP A 133 1.71 11.03 -1.50
C TRP A 133 3.11 11.38 -1.99
N GLN A 134 3.42 12.66 -2.01
CA GLN A 134 4.75 13.16 -2.29
C GLN A 134 5.54 13.26 -0.97
N LEU A 135 6.63 12.52 -0.89
CA LEU A 135 7.51 12.50 0.27
C LEU A 135 8.20 13.85 0.48
N THR A 136 8.38 14.20 1.74
CA THR A 136 9.13 15.40 2.16
C THR A 136 10.54 14.99 2.63
N ASP A 137 11.32 15.98 3.04
CA ASP A 137 12.59 15.74 3.74
C ASP A 137 12.42 14.96 5.05
N GLY A 138 11.22 14.99 5.65
CA GLY A 138 10.90 14.19 6.83
C GLY A 138 10.90 12.68 6.59
N ALA A 139 10.77 12.24 5.34
CA ALA A 139 10.97 10.84 4.96
C ALA A 139 12.45 10.50 4.65
N GLY A 140 13.35 11.46 4.82
CA GLY A 140 14.75 11.40 4.41
C GLY A 140 15.00 12.19 3.13
N THR A 141 16.07 12.98 3.13
CA THR A 141 16.41 13.90 2.02
C THR A 141 16.59 13.20 0.67
N GLY A 142 17.07 11.95 0.67
CA GLY A 142 17.23 11.14 -0.55
C GLY A 142 15.91 10.71 -1.20
N PHE A 143 14.78 10.85 -0.52
CA PHE A 143 13.45 10.46 -0.99
C PHE A 143 12.53 11.65 -1.25
N GLN A 144 12.96 12.86 -0.93
CA GLN A 144 12.15 14.06 -1.08
C GLN A 144 11.66 14.21 -2.54
N GLY A 145 10.35 14.45 -2.69
CA GLY A 145 9.71 14.59 -3.99
C GLY A 145 9.29 13.27 -4.65
N ALA A 146 9.75 12.11 -4.14
CA ALA A 146 9.24 10.82 -4.62
C ALA A 146 7.75 10.67 -4.28
N THR A 147 7.01 10.06 -5.20
CA THR A 147 5.56 9.82 -5.05
C THR A 147 5.30 8.39 -4.63
N LYS A 148 4.32 8.19 -3.75
CA LYS A 148 3.94 6.90 -3.18
C LYS A 148 2.42 6.75 -3.12
N GLU A 149 1.91 5.61 -3.55
CA GLU A 149 0.46 5.35 -3.67
C GLU A 149 -0.20 4.93 -2.36
N ALA A 150 0.56 4.28 -1.48
CA ALA A 150 0.06 3.69 -0.25
C ALA A 150 0.92 4.00 0.98
N LEU A 151 0.26 4.05 2.12
CA LEU A 151 0.86 4.14 3.45
C LEU A 151 0.52 2.86 4.19
N ILE A 152 1.50 2.31 4.90
CA ILE A 152 1.38 1.08 5.68
C ILE A 152 1.86 1.38 7.10
N PHE A 153 1.08 0.98 8.09
CA PHE A 153 1.33 1.25 9.50
C PHE A 153 1.42 -0.05 10.29
N VAL A 154 2.53 -0.25 10.99
CA VAL A 154 2.79 -1.45 11.80
C VAL A 154 3.31 -1.03 13.18
N GLY A 155 2.94 -1.76 14.23
CA GLY A 155 3.42 -1.48 15.58
C GLY A 155 4.81 -2.10 15.79
N THR A 156 5.71 -1.43 16.50
CA THR A 156 7.05 -1.99 16.79
C THR A 156 7.02 -3.28 17.60
N GLY A 157 5.99 -3.47 18.43
CA GLY A 157 5.78 -4.74 19.13
C GLY A 157 5.32 -5.89 18.22
N HIS A 158 5.04 -5.61 16.94
CA HIS A 158 4.52 -6.53 15.95
C HIS A 158 5.51 -6.77 14.80
N ILE A 159 6.83 -6.70 15.07
CA ILE A 159 7.84 -7.17 14.12
C ILE A 159 7.80 -8.71 14.08
N ALA A 160 6.68 -9.25 13.60
CA ALA A 160 6.57 -10.60 13.09
C ALA A 160 7.16 -10.56 11.68
N SER A 161 8.43 -10.95 11.56
CA SER A 161 9.04 -11.57 10.38
C SER A 161 8.29 -11.30 9.07
N SER A 162 8.47 -10.11 8.48
CA SER A 162 8.28 -9.95 7.03
C SER A 162 9.41 -10.72 6.32
N GLN A 163 9.44 -12.04 6.47
CA GLN A 163 10.02 -12.86 5.42
C GLN A 163 9.15 -12.64 4.18
N PRO A 164 9.73 -12.55 2.98
CA PRO A 164 8.97 -12.61 1.75
C PRO A 164 8.08 -13.83 1.86
N ARG A 165 6.77 -13.68 1.63
CA ARG A 165 5.87 -14.82 1.49
C ARG A 165 6.40 -15.61 0.31
N GLU A 166 7.21 -16.63 0.60
CA GLU A 166 7.72 -17.56 -0.38
C GLU A 166 6.47 -18.17 -1.00
N VAL A 167 6.15 -17.71 -2.21
CA VAL A 167 5.10 -18.31 -3.02
C VAL A 167 5.48 -19.77 -3.09
N ALA A 168 4.69 -20.62 -2.43
CA ALA A 168 4.90 -22.05 -2.39
C ALA A 168 5.01 -22.54 -3.84
N LEU A 169 6.24 -22.68 -4.30
CA LEU A 169 6.54 -23.37 -5.54
C LEU A 169 6.05 -24.79 -5.30
N LYS A 170 5.02 -25.15 -6.06
CA LYS A 170 4.45 -26.51 -6.13
C LYS A 170 5.58 -27.54 -5.97
N PRO A 171 5.40 -28.60 -5.15
CA PRO A 171 6.42 -29.62 -5.03
C PRO A 171 6.72 -30.19 -6.42
N ARG A 172 7.94 -29.96 -6.87
CA ARG A 172 8.50 -30.55 -8.08
C ARG A 172 8.44 -32.07 -7.89
N PRO A 173 7.78 -32.84 -8.77
CA PRO A 173 7.84 -34.29 -8.68
C PRO A 173 9.31 -34.72 -8.83
N ARG A 174 9.69 -35.65 -7.96
CA ARG A 174 11.04 -36.15 -7.75
C ARG A 174 11.71 -36.54 -9.06
N THR A 175 12.94 -36.07 -9.23
CA THR A 175 13.91 -36.54 -10.21
C THR A 175 14.03 -38.06 -10.13
N PHE A 176 13.73 -38.76 -11.23
CA PHE A 176 14.27 -40.09 -11.47
C PHE A 176 15.72 -39.92 -11.89
N GLU A 177 16.61 -40.59 -11.15
CA GLU A 177 18.04 -40.70 -11.43
C GLU A 177 18.25 -41.52 -12.71
N PRO A 178 19.03 -41.04 -13.69
CA PRO A 178 19.28 -41.79 -14.92
C PRO A 178 20.47 -42.75 -14.73
N GLU A 179 20.24 -44.03 -15.03
CA GLU A 179 21.28 -45.06 -15.16
C GLU A 179 22.12 -44.81 -16.43
N PRO A 180 23.46 -44.96 -16.42
CA PRO A 180 24.31 -44.59 -17.55
C PRO A 180 24.69 -45.78 -18.46
N ALA A 181 24.65 -45.59 -19.79
CA ALA A 181 25.59 -46.14 -20.81
C ALA A 181 25.03 -45.93 -22.25
N PRO A 182 25.83 -46.10 -23.32
CA PRO A 182 27.08 -45.44 -23.68
C PRO A 182 26.95 -44.65 -25.02
N ALA A 183 28.02 -43.95 -25.40
CA ALA A 183 28.11 -43.07 -26.56
C ALA A 183 27.92 -43.74 -27.93
N ALA A 184 27.29 -43.03 -28.86
CA ALA A 184 27.49 -43.17 -30.30
C ALA A 184 27.29 -41.81 -30.98
N ASP A 185 28.34 -41.35 -31.66
CA ASP A 185 28.30 -40.30 -32.70
C ASP A 185 27.22 -40.63 -33.74
N ASP A 186 26.42 -39.65 -34.17
CA ASP A 186 26.45 -39.10 -35.54
C ASP A 186 25.32 -38.06 -35.77
N ALA A 187 25.66 -37.04 -36.56
CA ALA A 187 24.78 -36.12 -37.33
C ALA A 187 23.88 -35.06 -36.62
N GLU A 188 24.33 -33.79 -36.67
CA GLU A 188 23.46 -32.62 -36.97
C GLU A 188 23.25 -32.51 -38.50
N PRO A 189 22.31 -31.70 -39.07
CA PRO A 189 21.41 -30.73 -38.44
C PRO A 189 19.94 -30.80 -38.93
N SER A 190 18.98 -30.25 -38.18
CA SER A 190 17.71 -29.80 -38.77
C SER A 190 17.06 -28.69 -37.95
N VAL A 191 17.38 -27.46 -38.38
CA VAL A 191 16.51 -26.29 -38.54
C VAL A 191 15.22 -26.30 -37.72
N TRP A 192 15.14 -25.42 -36.71
CA TRP A 192 13.88 -24.77 -36.34
C TRP A 192 14.05 -23.25 -36.44
N VAL A 193 13.22 -22.68 -37.30
CA VAL A 193 13.28 -21.31 -37.81
C VAL A 193 12.87 -20.30 -36.74
N ASP A 194 13.66 -19.24 -36.64
CA ASP A 194 13.37 -18.02 -35.87
C ASP A 194 12.07 -17.36 -36.37
N ARG A 195 11.05 -17.25 -35.52
CA ARG A 195 9.83 -16.49 -35.86
C ARG A 195 10.04 -15.02 -35.52
N ALA A 196 10.72 -14.30 -36.40
CA ALA A 196 10.72 -12.84 -36.41
C ALA A 196 9.35 -12.27 -36.86
N LYS A 197 9.04 -11.10 -36.29
CA LYS A 197 7.78 -10.34 -36.28
C LYS A 197 7.16 -10.09 -37.65
N VAL A 198 5.82 -10.18 -37.72
CA VAL A 198 5.01 -9.35 -38.64
C VAL A 198 4.00 -8.58 -37.82
N ALA A 199 4.16 -7.26 -37.77
CA ALA A 199 3.16 -6.34 -37.26
C ALA A 199 1.99 -6.28 -38.26
N PRO A 200 0.72 -6.30 -37.80
CA PRO A 200 -0.40 -6.08 -38.69
C PRO A 200 -0.46 -4.61 -39.12
N THR A 201 -0.43 -4.38 -40.43
CA THR A 201 -0.69 -3.07 -41.04
C THR A 201 -2.14 -2.68 -40.78
N ILE A 202 -2.37 -1.75 -39.84
CA ILE A 202 -3.68 -1.14 -39.61
C ILE A 202 -3.87 -0.01 -40.62
N TYR A 203 -4.88 -0.12 -41.48
CA TYR A 203 -5.28 0.93 -42.41
C TYR A 203 -6.24 1.89 -41.70
N ILE A 204 -5.85 3.15 -41.52
CA ILE A 204 -6.74 4.20 -40.98
C ILE A 204 -7.13 5.12 -42.14
N SER A 205 -8.40 5.06 -42.54
CA SER A 205 -9.00 5.98 -43.50
C SER A 205 -9.03 7.39 -42.92
N ARG A 206 -8.43 8.36 -43.62
CA ARG A 206 -8.59 9.79 -43.30
C ARG A 206 -9.94 10.28 -43.83
N PRO A 207 -10.72 11.07 -43.06
CA PRO A 207 -11.92 11.72 -43.58
C PRO A 207 -11.54 12.86 -44.54
N ASP A 208 -12.27 12.92 -45.65
CA ASP A 208 -12.15 13.91 -46.73
C ASP A 208 -12.50 15.33 -46.22
N PRO A 209 -11.67 16.36 -46.47
CA PRO A 209 -12.05 17.74 -46.16
C PRO A 209 -13.12 18.22 -47.17
N LYS A 210 -14.36 18.33 -46.70
CA LYS A 210 -15.45 18.97 -47.45
C LYS A 210 -15.05 20.39 -47.88
N ARG A 211 -15.25 20.64 -49.17
CA ARG A 211 -15.14 21.91 -49.89
C ARG A 211 -16.41 22.73 -49.73
#